data_AF-A0A377XJJ0-F1
#
_entry.id   AF-A0A377XJJ0-F1
#
_cell.length_a   1.000
_cell.length_b   1.000
_cell.length_c   1.000
_cell.angle_alpha   90.00
_cell.angle_beta   90.00
_cell.angle_gamma   90.00
#
_symmetry.space_group_name_H-M   'P 1'
#
loop_
_entity.id
_entity.type
_entity.pdbx_description
1 polymer ?
#
loop_
_entity_poly.entity_id
_entity_poly.type
_entity_poly.pdbx_seq_one_letter_code
_entity_poly.pdbx_strand_id
1 'polypeptide(L)' 'MVAKQMELIVEGCLSRLLVKRSQTDVDTARRLAEDILRFAQCRMGGALT' A
#
# COMPACT_ATOMS: atom_id res chain seq x y z
N MET A 1 -12.04 -1.89 -5.42
CA MET A 1 -11.63 -2.03 -4.00
C MET A 1 -10.12 -1.84 -3.82
N VAL A 2 -9.28 -2.57 -4.55
CA VAL A 2 -7.81 -2.45 -4.50
C VAL A 2 -7.30 -1.08 -5.01
N ALA A 3 -7.86 -0.55 -6.10
CA ALA A 3 -7.47 0.76 -6.65
C ALA A 3 -7.59 1.91 -5.63
N LYS A 4 -8.74 1.99 -4.94
CA LYS A 4 -8.99 3.00 -3.90
C LYS A 4 -8.06 2.85 -2.68
N GLN A 5 -7.65 1.63 -2.34
CA GLN A 5 -6.65 1.39 -1.28
C GLN A 5 -5.26 1.90 -1.69
N MET A 6 -4.86 1.73 -2.95
CA MET A 6 -3.59 2.26 -3.44
C MET A 6 -3.54 3.79 -3.45
N GLU A 7 -4.62 4.47 -3.88
CA GLU A 7 -4.71 5.93 -3.83
C GLU A 7 -4.46 6.47 -2.42
N LEU A 8 -5.12 5.89 -1.42
CA LEU A 8 -4.94 6.28 -0.01
C LEU A 8 -3.52 6.04 0.50
N ILE A 9 -2.88 4.95 0.07
CA ILE A 9 -1.49 4.66 0.45
C ILE A 9 -0.53 5.69 -0.15
N VAL A 10 -0.71 6.06 -1.42
CA VAL A 10 0.12 7.05 -2.10
C VAL A 10 -0.03 8.43 -1.43
N GLU A 11 -1.25 8.91 -1.21
CA GLU A 11 -1.49 10.18 -0.52
C GLU A 11 -0.87 10.20 0.89
N GLY A 12 -1.10 9.14 1.66
CA GLY A 12 -0.54 9.00 3.01
C GLY A 12 0.99 8.89 3.02
N CYS A 13 1.58 8.22 2.01
CA CYS A 13 3.03 8.11 1.86
C CYS A 13 3.66 9.47 1.54
N LEU A 14 3.04 10.23 0.63
CA LEU A 14 3.52 11.56 0.23
C LEU A 14 3.54 12.53 1.41
N SER A 15 2.50 12.52 2.25
CA SER A 15 2.45 13.31 3.49
C SER A 15 3.57 12.91 4.47
N ARG A 16 3.80 11.60 4.65
CA ARG A 16 4.85 11.08 5.56
C ARG A 16 6.27 11.38 5.05
N LEU A 17 6.48 11.39 3.74
CA LEU A 17 7.75 11.75 3.11
C LEU A 17 8.00 13.27 3.13
N LEU A 18 7.06 14.08 2.64
CA LEU A 18 7.29 15.50 2.39
C LEU A 18 7.11 16.36 3.65
N VAL A 19 6.15 16.02 4.50
CA VAL A 19 5.83 16.80 5.72
C VAL A 19 6.57 16.23 6.92
N LYS A 20 6.41 14.92 7.18
CA LYS A 20 7.00 14.30 8.37
C LYS A 20 8.46 13.87 8.19
N ARG A 21 8.96 13.82 6.95
CA ARG A 21 10.31 13.33 6.60
C ARG A 21 10.67 12.00 7.26
N SER A 22 9.67 11.14 7.48
CA SER A 22 9.83 9.88 8.19
C SER A 22 10.09 8.75 7.20
N GLN A 23 11.35 8.33 7.09
CA GLN A 23 11.74 7.24 6.19
C GLN A 23 11.08 5.91 6.60
N THR A 24 11.01 5.62 7.90
CA THR A 24 10.36 4.41 8.44
C THR A 24 8.89 4.29 8.04
N ASP A 25 8.18 5.42 8.03
CA ASP A 25 6.79 5.48 7.61
C ASP A 25 6.60 5.20 6.11
N VAL A 26 7.53 5.72 5.30
CA VAL A 26 7.56 5.48 3.84
C VAL A 26 7.86 4.01 3.55
N ASP A 27 8.79 3.40 4.28
CA ASP A 27 9.09 1.98 4.18
C ASP A 27 7.90 1.10 4.57
N THR A 28 7.16 1.51 5.60
CA THR A 28 5.94 0.81 6.01
C THR A 28 4.84 0.92 4.94
N ALA A 29 4.65 2.10 4.35
CA ALA A 29 3.69 2.30 3.26
C ALA A 29 4.02 1.47 2.02
N ARG A 30 5.31 1.35 1.68
CA ARG A 30 5.79 0.47 0.60
C ARG A 30 5.43 -0.99 0.84
N ARG A 31 5.74 -1.52 2.03
CA ARG A 31 5.40 -2.92 2.39
C ARG A 31 3.90 -3.18 2.32
N LEU A 32 3.10 -2.23 2.82
CA LEU A 32 1.64 -2.33 2.74
C LEU A 32 1.14 -2.37 1.29
N ALA A 33 1.74 -1.59 0.39
CA ALA A 33 1.40 -1.62 -1.03
C ALA A 33 1.70 -2.99 -1.68
N GLU A 34 2.87 -3.56 -1.36
CA GLU A 34 3.27 -4.89 -1.83
C GLU A 34 2.31 -5.98 -1.33
N ASP A 35 1.92 -5.94 -0.06
CA ASP A 35 1.01 -6.93 0.53
C ASP A 35 -0.39 -6.87 -0.09
N ILE A 36 -0.91 -5.67 -0.35
CA ILE A 36 -2.19 -5.53 -1.05
C ILE A 36 -2.11 -6.06 -2.48
N LEU A 37 -1.00 -5.84 -3.19
CA LEU A 37 -0.81 -6.43 -4.51
C LEU A 37 -0.82 -7.97 -4.44
N ARG A 38 -0.08 -8.55 -3.49
CA ARG A 38 -0.08 -10.00 -3.25
C ARG A 38 -1.50 -10.51 -2.94
N PHE A 39 -2.24 -9.83 -2.08
CA PHE A 39 -3.62 -10.23 -1.76
C PHE A 39 -4.55 -10.13 -2.98
N ALA A 40 -4.39 -9.09 -3.81
CA ALA A 40 -5.16 -8.96 -5.04
C ALA A 40 -4.86 -10.11 -6.01
N GLN A 41 -3.59 -10.49 -6.15
CA GLN A 41 -3.16 -11.62 -6.98
C GLN A 41 -3.68 -12.95 -6.44
N CYS A 42 -3.57 -13.20 -5.13
CA CYS A 42 -4.09 -14.41 -4.52
C CYS A 42 -5.62 -14.52 -4.64
N ARG A 43 -6.36 -13.42 -4.49
CA ARG A 43 -7.81 -13.38 -4.75
C ARG A 43 -8.14 -13.67 -6.21
N MET A 44 -7.39 -13.09 -7.15
CA MET A 44 -7.58 -13.34 -8.58
C MET A 44 -7.28 -14.79 -8.95
N GLY A 45 -6.27 -15.41 -8.32
CA GLY A 45 -5.93 -16.81 -8.48
C GLY A 45 -6.84 -17.79 -7.72
N GLY A 46 -7.89 -17.31 -7.05
CA GLY A 46 -8.83 -18.15 -6.31
C GLY A 46 -8.29 -18.73 -5.00
N ALA A 47 -7.10 -18.34 -4.56
CA ALA A 47 -6.48 -18.85 -3.32
C ALA A 47 -7.07 -18.23 -2.05
N LEU A 48 -7.87 -17.16 -2.17
CA LEU A 48 -8.46 -16.40 -1.06
C LEU A 48 -9.98 -16.16 -1.25
N THR A 49 -10.69 -17.08 -1.93
CA THR A 49 -12.15 -17.06 -2.06
C THR A 49 -12.85 -17.40 -0.77
#